data_AF-A0A3M2BY40-F1
#
_entry.id   AF-A0A3M2BY40-F1
#
_cell.length_a   1.000
_cell.length_b   1.000
_cell.length_c   1.000
_cell.angle_alpha   90.00
_cell.angle_beta   90.00
_cell.angle_gamma   90.00
#
_symmetry.space_group_name_H-M   'P 1'
#
loop_
_entity.id
_entity.type
_entity.pdbx_description
1 polymer ?
#
loop_
_entity_poly.entity_id
_entity_poly.type
_entity_poly.pdbx_seq_one_letter_code
_entity_poly.pdbx_strand_id
1 'polypeptide(L)'
;MDYTLDSQAKVDSFPILFPQCKELEGVLTINGDDITNLQALSGLTSVENLTIQFNSQLSSLSGLDKLKKIPGHFVLNVNNGLESLDGLQNLDSIGGSFYMNNNHDLLDLEGLSSLHTVGGKFSIIGTSELQNMAGLENLHKVGQFFISNNYSLTTMAGLEGLREVDELSLIGNYNENFDAFVNLDTIGKLLYIADNFFLTDISGFENLDVIAEGHVIIQNNGKLSNCAAYAICAAIALTPAKVHIANNKPGCDNSSEVSSDCLNIFNFNA
;
A
#
# COMPACT_ATOMS: atom_id res chain seq x y z
N MET A 1 -7.47 -14.18 22.13
CA MET A 1 -6.72 -15.46 22.20
C MET A 1 -5.56 -15.36 21.21
N ASP A 2 -4.46 -16.07 21.42
CA ASP A 2 -3.31 -16.09 20.50
C ASP A 2 -3.06 -17.54 20.08
N TYR A 3 -2.98 -17.78 18.78
CA TYR A 3 -2.74 -19.08 18.16
C TYR A 3 -1.42 -19.01 17.41
N THR A 4 -0.38 -19.68 17.93
CA THR A 4 0.95 -19.67 17.31
C THR A 4 1.25 -21.01 16.63
N LEU A 5 1.43 -20.97 15.31
CA LEU A 5 1.87 -22.07 14.47
C LEU A 5 3.32 -21.81 14.05
N ASP A 6 4.26 -22.31 14.84
CA ASP A 6 5.71 -22.09 14.67
C ASP A 6 6.43 -23.28 13.99
N SER A 7 5.67 -24.22 13.44
CA SER A 7 6.21 -25.35 12.67
C SER A 7 5.16 -25.95 11.74
N GLN A 8 5.60 -26.62 10.67
CA GLN A 8 4.69 -27.30 9.75
C GLN A 8 3.82 -28.33 10.48
N ALA A 9 4.38 -29.05 11.45
CA ALA A 9 3.63 -30.00 12.27
C ALA A 9 2.46 -29.34 13.03
N LYS A 10 2.64 -28.10 13.52
CA LYS A 10 1.55 -27.36 14.16
C LYS A 10 0.50 -26.91 13.15
N VAL A 11 0.91 -26.44 11.97
CA VAL A 11 -0.01 -26.14 10.86
C VAL A 11 -0.86 -27.37 10.53
N ASP A 12 -0.23 -28.51 10.30
CA ASP A 12 -0.90 -29.77 9.94
C ASP A 12 -1.84 -30.28 11.06
N SER A 13 -1.50 -29.99 12.32
CA SER A 13 -2.33 -30.36 13.48
C SER A 13 -3.52 -29.43 13.71
N PHE A 14 -3.55 -28.23 13.10
CA PHE A 14 -4.60 -27.23 13.30
C PHE A 14 -6.03 -27.80 13.15
N PRO A 15 -6.40 -28.51 12.06
CA PRO A 15 -7.74 -29.05 11.91
C PRO A 15 -8.08 -30.17 12.92
N ILE A 16 -7.08 -30.77 13.57
CA ILE A 16 -7.29 -31.77 14.64
C ILE A 16 -7.59 -31.08 15.97
N LEU A 17 -6.87 -29.99 16.28
CA LEU A 17 -7.03 -29.22 17.51
C LEU A 17 -8.28 -28.33 17.47
N PHE A 18 -8.64 -27.83 16.29
CA PHE A 18 -9.75 -26.92 16.05
C PHE A 18 -10.68 -27.47 14.96
N PRO A 19 -11.33 -28.62 15.19
CA PRO A 19 -12.14 -29.28 14.17
C PRO A 19 -13.29 -28.38 13.73
N GLN A 20 -13.47 -28.26 12.41
CA GLN A 20 -14.50 -27.42 11.77
C GLN A 20 -14.39 -25.91 12.07
N CYS A 21 -13.25 -25.44 12.58
CA CYS A 21 -13.02 -24.01 12.76
C CYS A 21 -13.00 -23.30 11.39
N LYS A 22 -13.90 -22.31 11.25
CA LYS A 22 -13.99 -21.44 10.07
C LYS A 22 -13.64 -19.99 10.39
N GLU A 23 -13.72 -19.61 11.65
CA GLU A 23 -13.51 -18.25 12.13
C GLU A 23 -12.63 -18.31 13.37
N LEU A 24 -11.57 -17.51 13.39
CA LEU A 24 -10.68 -17.38 14.54
C LEU A 24 -10.79 -15.98 15.14
N GLU A 25 -11.26 -15.92 16.39
CA GLU A 25 -11.20 -14.71 17.20
C GLU A 25 -9.81 -14.58 17.85
N GLY A 26 -9.19 -13.40 17.76
CA GLY A 26 -7.87 -13.13 18.32
C GLY A 26 -6.76 -13.02 17.27
N VAL A 27 -5.57 -13.54 17.57
CA VAL A 27 -4.39 -13.44 16.68
C VAL A 27 -3.98 -14.84 16.24
N LEU A 28 -3.85 -15.07 14.94
CA LEU A 28 -3.18 -16.23 14.36
C LEU A 28 -1.79 -15.80 13.90
N THR A 29 -0.75 -16.35 14.51
CA THR A 29 0.65 -16.14 14.16
C THR A 29 1.22 -17.39 13.52
N ILE A 30 1.77 -17.28 12.31
CA ILE A 30 2.43 -18.34 11.55
C ILE A 30 3.89 -17.95 11.36
N ASN A 31 4.80 -18.68 12.02
CA ASN A 31 6.22 -18.33 12.10
C ASN A 31 7.15 -19.52 12.32
N GLY A 32 7.35 -20.35 11.29
CA GLY A 32 8.27 -21.48 11.32
C GLY A 32 9.09 -21.55 10.03
N ASP A 33 10.39 -21.78 10.16
CA ASP A 33 11.31 -21.92 9.02
C ASP A 33 11.08 -23.22 8.22
N ASP A 34 10.48 -24.23 8.85
CA ASP A 34 10.06 -25.50 8.23
C ASP A 34 8.66 -25.46 7.59
N ILE A 35 7.94 -24.33 7.71
CA ILE A 35 6.60 -24.19 7.11
C ILE A 35 6.74 -23.99 5.60
N THR A 36 6.17 -24.94 4.86
CA THR A 36 6.21 -25.01 3.38
C THR A 36 4.84 -24.78 2.76
N ASN A 37 3.76 -24.98 3.51
CA ASN A 37 2.40 -24.80 3.00
C ASN A 37 1.38 -24.57 4.13
N LEU A 38 0.24 -23.96 3.78
CA LEU A 38 -0.86 -23.65 4.70
C LEU A 38 -2.12 -24.48 4.45
N GLN A 39 -2.03 -25.61 3.75
CA GLN A 39 -3.20 -26.36 3.25
C GLN A 39 -4.16 -26.80 4.35
N ALA A 40 -3.63 -27.10 5.54
CA ALA A 40 -4.42 -27.46 6.71
C ALA A 40 -5.33 -26.32 7.22
N LEU A 41 -5.11 -25.08 6.77
CA LEU A 41 -5.89 -23.90 7.13
C LEU A 41 -7.03 -23.59 6.13
N SER A 42 -7.23 -24.41 5.10
CA SER A 42 -8.20 -24.21 3.98
C SER A 42 -9.68 -24.21 4.38
N GLY A 43 -9.97 -24.42 5.67
CA GLY A 43 -11.29 -24.25 6.27
C GLY A 43 -11.59 -22.82 6.72
N LEU A 44 -10.56 -22.00 6.94
CA LEU A 44 -10.71 -20.65 7.49
C LEU A 44 -11.32 -19.70 6.47
N THR A 45 -12.29 -18.92 6.95
CA THR A 45 -13.03 -17.92 6.19
C THR A 45 -12.91 -16.51 6.77
N SER A 46 -12.59 -16.41 8.06
CA SER A 46 -12.28 -15.16 8.74
C SER A 46 -11.24 -15.39 9.83
N VAL A 47 -10.29 -14.47 9.96
CA VAL A 47 -9.31 -14.46 11.05
C VAL A 47 -9.22 -13.03 11.57
N GLU A 48 -9.47 -12.82 12.86
CA GLU A 48 -9.51 -11.47 13.44
C GLU A 48 -8.19 -10.71 13.23
N ASN A 49 -7.04 -11.28 13.59
CA ASN A 49 -5.72 -10.75 13.21
C ASN A 49 -4.84 -11.87 12.66
N LEU A 50 -4.15 -11.62 11.55
CA LEU A 50 -3.27 -12.58 10.90
C LEU A 50 -1.84 -12.04 10.86
N THR A 51 -0.89 -12.82 11.35
CA THR A 51 0.54 -12.54 11.23
C THR A 51 1.23 -13.73 10.58
N ILE A 52 1.84 -13.53 9.42
CA ILE A 52 2.65 -14.54 8.70
C ILE A 52 4.04 -13.97 8.56
N GLN A 53 5.01 -14.55 9.25
CA GLN A 53 6.36 -14.01 9.29
C GLN A 53 7.44 -15.05 9.49
N PHE A 54 8.64 -14.79 8.96
CA PHE A 54 9.80 -15.67 9.12
C PHE A 54 9.61 -17.10 8.58
N ASN A 55 8.76 -17.28 7.56
CA ASN A 55 8.59 -18.58 6.88
C ASN A 55 9.41 -18.61 5.60
N SER A 56 10.70 -18.93 5.70
CA SER A 56 11.66 -18.84 4.59
C SER A 56 11.41 -19.85 3.46
N GLN A 57 10.66 -20.92 3.72
CA GLN A 57 10.33 -21.97 2.74
C GLN A 57 8.90 -21.87 2.19
N LEU A 58 8.10 -20.90 2.65
CA LEU A 58 6.72 -20.74 2.21
C LEU A 58 6.68 -19.93 0.91
N SER A 59 6.27 -20.55 -0.20
CA SER A 59 6.27 -19.91 -1.52
C SER A 59 4.97 -19.24 -1.95
N SER A 60 3.85 -19.59 -1.31
CA SER A 60 2.55 -18.96 -1.50
C SER A 60 1.71 -19.03 -0.22
N LEU A 61 0.56 -18.38 -0.22
CA LEU A 61 -0.43 -18.44 0.85
C LEU A 61 -1.53 -19.48 0.57
N SER A 62 -1.30 -20.39 -0.39
CA SER A 62 -2.22 -21.45 -0.77
C SER A 62 -2.61 -22.28 0.46
N GLY A 63 -3.90 -22.51 0.62
CA GLY A 63 -4.49 -22.99 1.87
C GLY A 63 -5.22 -21.90 2.66
N LEU A 64 -5.13 -20.63 2.27
CA LEU A 64 -5.99 -19.55 2.76
C LEU A 64 -7.10 -19.17 1.76
N ASP A 65 -7.34 -20.00 0.74
CA ASP A 65 -8.16 -19.69 -0.44
C ASP A 65 -9.61 -19.27 -0.12
N LYS A 66 -10.13 -19.64 1.06
CA LYS A 66 -11.48 -19.30 1.51
C LYS A 66 -11.53 -18.10 2.45
N LEU A 67 -10.39 -17.53 2.82
CA LEU A 67 -10.30 -16.37 3.69
C LEU A 67 -10.92 -15.18 2.97
N LYS A 68 -12.01 -14.65 3.53
CA LYS A 68 -12.74 -13.52 2.96
C LYS A 68 -12.44 -12.22 3.67
N LYS A 69 -12.18 -12.26 4.98
CA LYS A 69 -12.06 -11.06 5.80
C LYS A 69 -10.98 -11.23 6.86
N ILE A 70 -10.29 -10.13 7.14
CA ILE A 70 -9.46 -9.96 8.32
C ILE A 70 -9.98 -8.71 9.04
N PRO A 71 -10.90 -8.82 10.01
CA PRO A 71 -11.50 -7.66 10.66
C PRO A 71 -10.48 -6.73 11.34
N GLY A 72 -9.39 -7.30 11.87
CA GLY A 72 -8.27 -6.58 12.47
C GLY A 72 -7.10 -6.41 11.50
N HIS A 73 -5.88 -6.68 11.96
CA HIS A 73 -4.66 -6.43 11.22
C HIS A 73 -4.16 -7.65 10.44
N PHE A 74 -3.55 -7.40 9.29
CA PHE A 74 -2.79 -8.40 8.53
C PHE A 74 -1.33 -7.97 8.43
N VAL A 75 -0.42 -8.79 8.97
CA VAL A 75 1.02 -8.60 8.94
C VAL A 75 1.66 -9.72 8.12
N LEU A 76 2.42 -9.36 7.09
CA LEU A 76 3.15 -10.27 6.22
C LEU A 76 4.61 -9.83 6.12
N ASN A 77 5.50 -10.40 6.94
CA ASN A 77 6.84 -9.87 7.12
C ASN A 77 7.93 -10.94 6.98
N VAL A 78 9.00 -10.65 6.24
CA VAL A 78 10.22 -11.49 6.22
C VAL A 78 9.91 -12.95 5.83
N ASN A 79 9.07 -13.17 4.82
CA ASN A 79 8.88 -14.47 4.20
C ASN A 79 9.65 -14.49 2.89
N ASN A 80 10.99 -14.60 2.98
CA ASN A 80 11.86 -14.41 1.82
C ASN A 80 11.63 -15.41 0.70
N GLY A 81 11.02 -16.58 0.93
CA GLY A 81 10.69 -17.52 -0.13
C GLY A 81 9.31 -17.28 -0.78
N LEU A 82 8.55 -16.28 -0.32
CA LEU A 82 7.18 -16.02 -0.76
C LEU A 82 7.18 -15.30 -2.11
N GLU A 83 6.88 -16.03 -3.17
CA GLU A 83 6.90 -15.52 -4.55
C GLU A 83 5.55 -14.91 -4.97
N SER A 84 4.45 -15.35 -4.37
CA SER A 84 3.09 -14.88 -4.69
C SER A 84 2.17 -14.81 -3.46
N LEU A 85 1.12 -14.00 -3.57
CA LEU A 85 0.01 -13.97 -2.61
C LEU A 85 -1.12 -14.96 -2.95
N ASP A 86 -0.84 -15.94 -3.81
CA ASP A 86 -1.80 -16.97 -4.17
C ASP A 86 -2.38 -17.63 -2.93
N GLY A 87 -3.71 -17.77 -2.90
CA GLY A 87 -4.47 -18.18 -1.73
C GLY A 87 -5.26 -17.03 -1.09
N LEU A 88 -5.02 -15.77 -1.47
CA LEU A 88 -5.79 -14.63 -0.96
C LEU A 88 -6.86 -14.09 -1.92
N GLN A 89 -7.11 -14.75 -3.07
CA GLN A 89 -7.93 -14.19 -4.16
C GLN A 89 -9.39 -13.91 -3.76
N ASN A 90 -9.85 -14.41 -2.61
CA ASN A 90 -11.18 -14.15 -2.06
C ASN A 90 -11.19 -13.13 -0.89
N LEU A 91 -10.04 -12.58 -0.52
CA LEU A 91 -9.91 -11.60 0.56
C LEU A 91 -10.52 -10.26 0.12
N ASP A 92 -11.68 -9.95 0.68
CA ASP A 92 -12.53 -8.81 0.33
C ASP A 92 -12.14 -7.54 1.11
N SER A 93 -11.77 -7.70 2.38
CA SER A 93 -11.54 -6.55 3.26
C SER A 93 -10.57 -6.84 4.40
N ILE A 94 -9.75 -5.85 4.74
CA ILE A 94 -8.96 -5.79 5.98
C ILE A 94 -9.51 -4.62 6.81
N GLY A 95 -10.11 -4.89 7.95
CA GLY A 95 -10.75 -3.83 8.76
C GLY A 95 -9.73 -2.95 9.50
N GLY A 96 -8.58 -3.52 9.86
CA GLY A 96 -7.44 -2.80 10.41
C GLY A 96 -6.41 -2.42 9.34
N SER A 97 -5.14 -2.60 9.68
CA SER A 97 -4.00 -2.27 8.81
C SER A 97 -3.41 -3.51 8.15
N PHE A 98 -2.97 -3.34 6.92
CA PHE A 98 -2.12 -4.27 6.19
C PHE A 98 -0.66 -3.80 6.22
N TYR A 99 0.24 -4.65 6.70
CA TYR A 99 1.67 -4.40 6.71
C TYR A 99 2.40 -5.49 5.96
N MET A 100 3.13 -5.13 4.93
CA MET A 100 3.96 -6.03 4.16
C MET A 100 5.38 -5.49 4.10
N ASN A 101 6.30 -6.17 4.78
CA ASN A 101 7.68 -5.70 4.87
C ASN A 101 8.70 -6.81 4.58
N ASN A 102 9.71 -6.50 3.77
CA ASN A 102 10.87 -7.35 3.54
C ASN A 102 10.51 -8.77 3.03
N ASN A 103 9.53 -8.91 2.14
CA ASN A 103 9.27 -10.17 1.42
C ASN A 103 9.96 -10.07 0.05
N HIS A 104 11.28 -10.25 0.05
CA HIS A 104 12.12 -9.83 -1.07
C HIS A 104 11.76 -10.51 -2.40
N ASP A 105 11.38 -11.78 -2.39
CA ASP A 105 11.10 -12.56 -3.60
C ASP A 105 9.66 -12.40 -4.12
N LEU A 106 8.82 -11.59 -3.47
CA LEU A 106 7.43 -11.36 -3.88
C LEU A 106 7.37 -10.51 -5.14
N LEU A 107 6.77 -11.04 -6.21
CA LEU A 107 6.78 -10.44 -7.54
C LEU A 107 5.56 -9.56 -7.85
N ASP A 108 4.40 -9.93 -7.31
CA ASP A 108 3.12 -9.28 -7.62
C ASP A 108 2.13 -9.35 -6.43
N LEU A 109 1.00 -8.67 -6.59
CA LEU A 109 -0.08 -8.61 -5.61
C LEU A 109 -1.37 -9.25 -6.14
N GLU A 110 -1.32 -10.11 -7.17
CA GLU A 110 -2.52 -10.68 -7.85
C GLU A 110 -3.43 -11.47 -6.89
N GLY A 111 -2.84 -12.02 -5.83
CA GLY A 111 -3.57 -12.62 -4.73
C GLY A 111 -4.53 -11.66 -4.01
N LEU A 112 -4.36 -10.34 -4.13
CA LEU A 112 -5.23 -9.32 -3.53
C LEU A 112 -6.30 -8.78 -4.48
N SER A 113 -6.50 -9.39 -5.66
CA SER A 113 -7.41 -8.92 -6.71
C SER A 113 -8.86 -8.68 -6.27
N SER A 114 -9.33 -9.26 -5.16
CA SER A 114 -10.67 -9.00 -4.59
C SER A 114 -10.69 -7.97 -3.46
N LEU A 115 -9.56 -7.38 -3.07
CA LEU A 115 -9.46 -6.51 -1.91
C LEU A 115 -10.04 -5.13 -2.22
N HIS A 116 -11.16 -4.79 -1.57
CA HIS A 116 -11.85 -3.52 -1.80
C HIS A 116 -11.43 -2.41 -0.83
N THR A 117 -11.15 -2.77 0.43
CA THR A 117 -10.91 -1.80 1.49
C THR A 117 -9.85 -2.25 2.49
N VAL A 118 -9.04 -1.30 2.94
CA VAL A 118 -8.19 -1.40 4.13
C VAL A 118 -8.54 -0.26 5.07
N GLY A 119 -9.12 -0.58 6.23
CA GLY A 119 -9.66 0.45 7.13
C GLY A 119 -8.59 1.32 7.80
N GLY A 120 -7.38 0.77 7.99
CA GLY A 120 -6.24 1.45 8.58
C GLY A 120 -5.15 1.79 7.55
N LYS A 121 -3.92 1.40 7.88
CA LYS A 121 -2.75 1.61 7.02
C LYS A 121 -2.60 0.47 6.01
N PHE A 122 -2.40 0.79 4.73
CA PHE A 122 -1.82 -0.11 3.74
C PHE A 122 -0.34 0.23 3.59
N SER A 123 0.55 -0.68 3.97
CA SER A 123 2.00 -0.42 4.03
C SER A 123 2.79 -1.47 3.27
N ILE A 124 3.57 -1.07 2.27
CA ILE A 124 4.55 -1.93 1.61
C ILE A 124 5.94 -1.33 1.73
N ILE A 125 6.87 -2.05 2.38
CA ILE A 125 8.23 -1.56 2.63
C ILE A 125 9.27 -2.61 2.26
N GLY A 126 10.29 -2.24 1.48
CA GLY A 126 11.45 -3.10 1.27
C GLY A 126 11.13 -4.43 0.55
N THR A 127 10.13 -4.44 -0.32
CA THR A 127 9.77 -5.58 -1.17
C THR A 127 10.50 -5.39 -2.51
N SER A 128 11.74 -5.88 -2.57
CA SER A 128 12.70 -5.45 -3.59
C SER A 128 12.39 -5.93 -5.00
N GLU A 129 11.66 -7.02 -5.19
CA GLU A 129 11.33 -7.54 -6.53
C GLU A 129 9.96 -7.09 -7.05
N LEU A 130 9.14 -6.45 -6.22
CA LEU A 130 7.81 -5.95 -6.61
C LEU A 130 7.94 -4.82 -7.64
N GLN A 131 7.36 -5.01 -8.84
CA GLN A 131 7.54 -4.08 -9.97
C GLN A 131 6.38 -3.11 -10.19
N ASN A 132 5.18 -3.50 -9.76
CA ASN A 132 3.93 -2.74 -9.93
C ASN A 132 2.93 -3.07 -8.80
N MET A 133 1.71 -2.57 -8.90
CA MET A 133 0.63 -2.78 -7.94
C MET A 133 -0.51 -3.64 -8.51
N ALA A 134 -0.24 -4.43 -9.56
CA ALA A 134 -1.24 -5.29 -10.18
C ALA A 134 -1.82 -6.26 -9.15
N GLY A 135 -3.14 -6.44 -9.18
CA GLY A 135 -3.92 -7.10 -8.15
C GLY A 135 -4.55 -6.16 -7.12
N LEU A 136 -4.37 -4.83 -7.21
CA LEU A 136 -5.05 -3.85 -6.35
C LEU A 136 -6.15 -3.05 -7.08
N GLU A 137 -6.59 -3.50 -8.25
CA GLU A 137 -7.50 -2.72 -9.13
C GLU A 137 -8.84 -2.40 -8.48
N ASN A 138 -9.27 -3.22 -7.52
CA ASN A 138 -10.52 -3.06 -6.78
C ASN A 138 -10.35 -2.31 -5.45
N LEU A 139 -9.13 -1.90 -5.08
CA LEU A 139 -8.88 -1.17 -3.84
C LEU A 139 -9.33 0.29 -4.00
N HIS A 140 -10.46 0.64 -3.39
CA HIS A 140 -11.06 1.96 -3.57
C HIS A 140 -10.74 2.96 -2.46
N LYS A 141 -10.53 2.46 -1.24
CA LYS A 141 -10.36 3.31 -0.06
C LYS A 141 -9.37 2.72 0.93
N VAL A 142 -8.47 3.58 1.40
CA VAL A 142 -7.48 3.27 2.43
C VAL A 142 -7.42 4.41 3.43
N GLY A 143 -7.18 4.14 4.71
CA GLY A 143 -6.82 5.19 5.67
C GLY A 143 -5.48 5.83 5.30
N GLN A 144 -4.38 5.14 5.59
CA GLN A 144 -3.03 5.61 5.23
C GLN A 144 -2.42 4.68 4.17
N PHE A 145 -2.10 5.21 3.00
CA PHE A 145 -1.39 4.49 1.94
C PHE A 145 0.10 4.85 1.99
N PHE A 146 0.96 3.88 2.31
CA PHE A 146 2.38 4.09 2.57
C PHE A 146 3.23 3.09 1.80
N ILE A 147 3.98 3.58 0.80
CA ILE A 147 4.86 2.75 -0.02
C ILE A 147 6.27 3.31 0.10
N SER A 148 7.21 2.49 0.55
CA SER A 148 8.57 2.97 0.76
C SER A 148 9.67 1.96 0.47
N ASN A 149 10.78 2.44 -0.11
CA ASN A 149 11.99 1.65 -0.33
C ASN A 149 11.75 0.36 -1.15
N ASN A 150 10.82 0.40 -2.11
CA ASN A 150 10.61 -0.69 -3.06
C ASN A 150 11.37 -0.35 -4.36
N TYR A 151 12.64 -0.75 -4.45
CA TYR A 151 13.57 -0.25 -5.46
C TYR A 151 13.36 -0.81 -6.88
N SER A 152 12.54 -1.85 -7.05
CA SER A 152 12.12 -2.31 -8.39
C SER A 152 10.74 -1.82 -8.80
N LEU A 153 10.04 -1.11 -7.91
CA LEU A 153 8.72 -0.57 -8.18
C LEU A 153 8.85 0.62 -9.13
N THR A 154 8.54 0.39 -10.40
CA THR A 154 8.72 1.37 -11.49
C THR A 154 7.39 1.98 -11.95
N THR A 155 6.26 1.35 -11.64
CA THR A 155 4.92 1.88 -11.91
C THR A 155 3.98 1.63 -10.75
N MET A 156 2.94 2.47 -10.63
CA MET A 156 1.83 2.31 -9.69
C MET A 156 0.61 1.64 -10.35
N ALA A 157 0.75 1.13 -11.57
CA ALA A 157 -0.31 0.43 -12.29
C ALA A 157 -0.94 -0.67 -11.42
N GLY A 158 -2.27 -0.74 -11.42
CA GLY A 158 -3.08 -1.51 -10.48
C GLY A 158 -3.78 -0.65 -9.43
N LEU A 159 -3.43 0.63 -9.27
CA LEU A 159 -4.09 1.56 -8.33
C LEU A 159 -5.12 2.49 -8.97
N GLU A 160 -5.50 2.29 -10.22
CA GLU A 160 -6.44 3.14 -10.95
C GLU A 160 -7.86 3.16 -10.34
N GLY A 161 -8.18 2.20 -9.47
CA GLY A 161 -9.42 2.14 -8.71
C GLY A 161 -9.44 2.97 -7.43
N LEU A 162 -8.30 3.47 -6.95
CA LEU A 162 -8.19 4.17 -5.67
C LEU A 162 -8.81 5.57 -5.76
N ARG A 163 -9.79 5.85 -4.89
CA ARG A 163 -10.57 7.10 -4.88
C ARG A 163 -10.29 7.99 -3.68
N GLU A 164 -10.13 7.38 -2.50
CA GLU A 164 -10.01 8.12 -1.25
C GLU A 164 -8.88 7.57 -0.37
N VAL A 165 -8.03 8.48 0.11
CA VAL A 165 -7.04 8.20 1.16
C VAL A 165 -7.03 9.31 2.20
N ASP A 166 -6.82 9.01 3.48
CA ASP A 166 -6.53 10.06 4.47
C ASP A 166 -5.09 10.56 4.31
N GLU A 167 -4.15 9.65 4.11
CA GLU A 167 -2.73 9.99 3.98
C GLU A 167 -2.09 9.19 2.85
N LEU A 168 -1.40 9.87 1.93
CA LEU A 168 -0.63 9.26 0.85
C LEU A 168 0.85 9.55 1.06
N SER A 169 1.65 8.51 1.27
CA SER A 169 3.10 8.59 1.48
C SER A 169 3.85 7.69 0.50
N LEU A 170 4.59 8.30 -0.42
CA LEU A 170 5.37 7.62 -1.47
C LEU A 170 6.84 8.03 -1.32
N ILE A 171 7.66 7.14 -0.75
CA ILE A 171 9.00 7.50 -0.27
C ILE A 171 10.09 6.54 -0.75
N GLY A 172 11.07 7.02 -1.52
CA GLY A 172 12.24 6.20 -1.88
C GLY A 172 11.92 5.06 -2.84
N ASN A 173 10.92 5.22 -3.70
CA ASN A 173 10.58 4.24 -4.75
C ASN A 173 11.20 4.65 -6.09
N TYR A 174 11.12 3.78 -7.10
CA TYR A 174 11.80 3.94 -8.40
C TYR A 174 10.83 4.34 -9.53
N ASN A 175 9.61 4.72 -9.18
CA ASN A 175 8.61 5.19 -10.13
C ASN A 175 9.07 6.47 -10.84
N GLU A 176 8.91 6.51 -12.16
CA GLU A 176 9.15 7.74 -12.95
C GLU A 176 7.95 8.67 -12.96
N ASN A 177 6.74 8.13 -12.73
CA ASN A 177 5.48 8.87 -12.64
C ASN A 177 4.48 8.24 -11.66
N PHE A 178 3.34 8.91 -11.49
CA PHE A 178 2.26 8.53 -10.59
C PHE A 178 0.89 8.49 -11.28
N ASP A 179 0.86 8.15 -12.58
CA ASP A 179 -0.33 8.23 -13.44
C ASP A 179 -1.51 7.38 -12.96
N ALA A 180 -1.24 6.30 -12.22
CA ALA A 180 -2.27 5.44 -11.66
C ALA A 180 -3.22 6.18 -10.69
N PHE A 181 -2.81 7.32 -10.12
CA PHE A 181 -3.67 8.12 -9.24
C PHE A 181 -4.60 9.09 -9.98
N VAL A 182 -4.73 9.01 -11.31
CA VAL A 182 -5.59 9.88 -12.13
C VAL A 182 -7.07 9.94 -11.68
N ASN A 183 -7.50 8.93 -10.94
CA ASN A 183 -8.86 8.78 -10.41
C ASN A 183 -8.96 9.06 -8.90
N LEU A 184 -7.87 9.46 -8.25
CA LEU A 184 -7.85 9.76 -6.83
C LEU A 184 -8.57 11.10 -6.59
N ASP A 185 -9.75 11.03 -5.99
CA ASP A 185 -10.61 12.19 -5.80
C ASP A 185 -10.14 13.02 -4.59
N THR A 186 -9.81 12.38 -3.48
CA THR A 186 -9.51 13.09 -2.22
C THR A 186 -8.32 12.52 -1.45
N ILE A 187 -7.54 13.45 -0.89
CA ILE A 187 -6.58 13.18 0.20
C ILE A 187 -7.09 13.90 1.45
N GLY A 188 -7.41 13.18 2.51
CA GLY A 188 -7.98 13.77 3.72
C GLY A 188 -7.00 14.71 4.45
N LYS A 189 -5.75 14.27 4.61
CA LYS A 189 -4.80 14.89 5.55
C LYS A 189 -3.50 15.29 4.89
N LEU A 190 -2.71 14.31 4.43
CA LEU A 190 -1.32 14.49 4.03
C LEU A 190 -1.04 13.88 2.66
N LEU A 191 -0.47 14.69 1.77
CA LEU A 191 0.30 14.22 0.62
C LEU A 191 1.79 14.32 0.95
N TYR A 192 2.50 13.20 0.98
CA TYR A 192 3.94 13.14 1.22
C TYR A 192 4.66 12.37 0.11
N ILE A 193 5.41 13.08 -0.72
CA ILE A 193 6.23 12.53 -1.80
C ILE A 193 7.69 12.89 -1.52
N ALA A 194 8.52 11.90 -1.21
CA ALA A 194 9.92 12.17 -0.91
C ALA A 194 10.92 11.15 -1.41
N ASP A 195 12.13 11.62 -1.67
CA ASP A 195 13.28 10.77 -1.97
C ASP A 195 13.08 9.83 -3.19
N ASN A 196 12.15 10.15 -4.10
CA ASN A 196 11.93 9.38 -5.31
C ASN A 196 12.86 9.91 -6.41
N PHE A 197 14.10 9.40 -6.46
CA PHE A 197 15.18 9.90 -7.32
C PHE A 197 14.89 9.82 -8.83
N PHE A 198 13.95 8.95 -9.24
CA PHE A 198 13.57 8.75 -10.63
C PHE A 198 12.30 9.50 -11.03
N LEU A 199 11.55 10.04 -10.06
CA LEU A 199 10.28 10.71 -10.30
C LEU A 199 10.45 11.98 -11.13
N THR A 200 9.79 12.01 -12.28
CA THR A 200 9.80 13.14 -13.23
C THR A 200 8.44 13.79 -13.37
N ASP A 201 7.36 13.06 -13.08
CA ASP A 201 6.00 13.48 -13.35
C ASP A 201 5.05 13.08 -12.23
N ILE A 202 4.18 14.00 -11.84
CA ILE A 202 3.09 13.75 -10.89
C ILE A 202 1.73 14.17 -11.44
N SER A 203 1.59 14.25 -12.78
CA SER A 203 0.36 14.57 -13.50
C SER A 203 -0.82 13.65 -13.14
N GLY A 204 -0.56 12.46 -12.62
CA GLY A 204 -1.58 11.61 -12.00
C GLY A 204 -2.42 12.31 -10.92
N PHE A 205 -1.96 13.40 -10.31
CA PHE A 205 -2.77 14.19 -9.36
C PHE A 205 -3.50 15.39 -9.98
N GLU A 206 -3.54 15.54 -11.31
CA GLU A 206 -4.21 16.66 -11.97
C GLU A 206 -5.71 16.73 -11.66
N ASN A 207 -6.37 15.59 -11.49
CA ASN A 207 -7.79 15.48 -11.15
C ASN A 207 -8.07 15.40 -9.65
N LEU A 208 -7.04 15.52 -8.81
CA LEU A 208 -7.23 15.49 -7.35
C LEU A 208 -8.05 16.73 -6.93
N ASP A 209 -9.24 16.51 -6.39
CA ASP A 209 -10.16 17.60 -6.03
C ASP A 209 -9.61 18.42 -4.85
N VAL A 210 -9.16 17.72 -3.80
CA VAL A 210 -8.80 18.37 -2.55
C VAL A 210 -7.80 17.56 -1.71
N ILE A 211 -6.92 18.30 -1.03
CA ILE A 211 -6.14 17.83 0.12
C ILE A 211 -6.77 18.52 1.36
N ALA A 212 -7.67 17.85 2.08
CA ALA A 212 -8.65 18.53 2.93
C ALA A 212 -8.03 19.27 4.13
N GLU A 213 -6.98 18.72 4.76
CA GLU A 213 -6.22 19.45 5.77
C GLU A 213 -5.09 20.33 5.20
N GLY A 214 -4.85 20.27 3.89
CA GLY A 214 -3.87 21.08 3.17
C GLY A 214 -2.41 20.80 3.50
N HIS A 215 -2.10 19.63 4.09
CA HIS A 215 -0.72 19.25 4.40
C HIS A 215 -0.07 18.62 3.17
N VAL A 216 0.96 19.27 2.65
CA VAL A 216 1.70 18.82 1.47
C VAL A 216 3.18 18.87 1.75
N ILE A 217 3.86 17.74 1.57
CA ILE A 217 5.32 17.64 1.61
C ILE A 217 5.78 17.01 0.30
N ILE A 218 6.52 17.77 -0.52
CA ILE A 218 7.14 17.28 -1.74
C ILE A 218 8.61 17.66 -1.70
N GLN A 219 9.48 16.69 -1.42
CA GLN A 219 10.90 17.00 -1.21
C GLN A 219 11.87 15.95 -1.72
N ASN A 220 13.08 16.37 -2.06
CA ASN A 220 14.17 15.47 -2.47
C ASN A 220 13.84 14.61 -3.71
N ASN A 221 12.96 15.07 -4.61
CA ASN A 221 12.64 14.41 -5.87
C ASN A 221 13.42 15.11 -7.00
N GLY A 222 14.74 14.85 -7.07
CA GLY A 222 15.69 15.65 -7.85
C GLY A 222 15.46 15.73 -9.38
N LYS A 223 14.53 14.95 -9.93
CA LYS A 223 14.13 15.01 -11.35
C LYS A 223 12.77 15.66 -11.59
N LEU A 224 11.97 15.88 -10.54
CA LEU A 224 10.62 16.44 -10.63
C LEU A 224 10.68 17.96 -10.77
N SER A 225 10.38 18.47 -11.98
CA SER A 225 10.41 19.92 -12.28
C SER A 225 9.05 20.61 -12.30
N ASN A 226 7.96 19.86 -12.20
CA ASN A 226 6.62 20.44 -12.09
C ASN A 226 5.83 19.61 -11.08
N CYS A 227 5.24 20.29 -10.11
CA CYS A 227 4.32 19.69 -9.14
C CYS A 227 3.09 20.58 -8.89
N ALA A 228 2.79 21.48 -9.82
CA ALA A 228 1.58 22.28 -9.78
C ALA A 228 0.39 21.43 -10.23
N ALA A 229 -0.43 21.01 -9.27
CA ALA A 229 -1.75 20.43 -9.49
C ALA A 229 -2.79 21.29 -8.74
N TYR A 230 -4.06 21.24 -9.15
CA TYR A 230 -5.10 22.09 -8.57
C TYR A 230 -5.16 22.01 -7.04
N ALA A 231 -5.22 20.80 -6.47
CA ALA A 231 -5.26 20.62 -5.01
C ALA A 231 -3.97 21.08 -4.29
N ILE A 232 -2.81 20.93 -4.92
CA ILE A 232 -1.52 21.42 -4.38
C ILE A 232 -1.52 22.96 -4.38
N CYS A 233 -1.96 23.57 -5.47
CA CYS A 233 -2.11 25.02 -5.59
C CYS A 233 -3.11 25.59 -4.57
N ALA A 234 -4.23 24.89 -4.35
CA ALA A 234 -5.19 25.25 -3.30
C ALA A 234 -4.56 25.19 -1.90
N ALA A 235 -3.78 24.13 -1.61
CA ALA A 235 -3.06 24.00 -0.34
C ALA A 235 -2.04 25.13 -0.12
N ILE A 236 -1.30 25.53 -1.17
CA ILE A 236 -0.36 26.67 -1.11
C ILE A 236 -1.11 27.97 -0.80
N ALA A 237 -2.25 28.22 -1.44
CA ALA A 237 -3.01 29.45 -1.28
C ALA A 237 -3.73 29.54 0.08
N LEU A 238 -4.28 28.43 0.55
CA LEU A 238 -5.17 28.40 1.72
C LEU A 238 -4.44 28.04 3.02
N THR A 239 -3.43 27.18 2.95
CA THR A 239 -2.71 26.64 4.11
C THR A 239 -1.19 26.66 3.93
N PRO A 240 -0.56 27.81 3.58
CA PRO A 240 0.86 27.88 3.24
C PRO A 240 1.79 27.38 4.36
N ALA A 241 1.39 27.52 5.63
CA ALA A 241 2.17 27.03 6.78
C ALA A 241 2.26 25.50 6.88
N LYS A 242 1.41 24.77 6.16
CA LYS A 242 1.38 23.29 6.08
C LYS A 242 1.99 22.74 4.79
N VAL A 243 2.50 23.61 3.91
CA VAL A 243 3.10 23.21 2.64
C VAL A 243 4.62 23.34 2.73
N HIS A 244 5.31 22.22 2.51
CA HIS A 244 6.74 22.15 2.41
C HIS A 244 7.15 21.55 1.06
N ILE A 245 7.75 22.38 0.21
CA ILE A 245 8.31 21.96 -1.08
C ILE A 245 9.77 22.39 -1.09
N ALA A 246 10.70 21.44 -1.27
CA ALA A 246 12.13 21.69 -1.16
C ALA A 246 12.98 20.62 -1.87
N ASN A 247 14.15 21.01 -2.40
CA ASN A 247 15.16 20.09 -2.95
C ASN A 247 14.62 19.20 -4.10
N ASN A 248 13.74 19.75 -4.93
CA ASN A 248 13.34 19.10 -6.18
C ASN A 248 14.05 19.78 -7.35
N LYS A 249 13.70 19.43 -8.59
CA LYS A 249 14.26 20.13 -9.75
C LYS A 249 13.62 21.53 -9.86
N PRO A 250 14.35 22.55 -10.36
CA PRO A 250 13.77 23.87 -10.60
C PRO A 250 12.44 23.82 -11.37
N GLY A 251 11.47 24.61 -10.92
CA GLY A 251 10.05 24.57 -11.28
C GLY A 251 9.18 23.90 -10.20
N CYS A 252 9.75 23.00 -9.39
CA CYS A 252 9.13 22.41 -8.21
C CYS A 252 10.06 22.49 -6.98
N ASP A 253 11.09 23.36 -6.98
CA ASP A 253 12.10 23.34 -5.92
C ASP A 253 11.65 24.05 -4.65
N ASN A 254 10.62 24.91 -4.72
CA ASN A 254 10.02 25.56 -3.56
C ASN A 254 8.59 26.04 -3.86
N SER A 255 7.84 26.38 -2.80
CA SER A 255 6.45 26.81 -2.95
C SER A 255 6.28 28.09 -3.79
N SER A 256 7.29 28.96 -3.89
CA SER A 256 7.20 30.19 -4.71
C SER A 256 7.26 29.89 -6.21
N GLU A 257 8.08 28.92 -6.62
CA GLU A 257 8.15 28.45 -8.01
C GLU A 257 6.80 27.85 -8.41
N VAL A 258 6.29 26.92 -7.59
CA VAL A 258 4.99 26.26 -7.84
C VAL A 258 3.84 27.27 -7.87
N SER A 259 3.84 28.27 -6.98
CA SER A 259 2.83 29.35 -6.96
C SER A 259 2.74 30.10 -8.29
N SER A 260 3.85 30.23 -9.02
CA SER A 260 3.88 30.93 -10.31
C SER A 260 3.14 30.13 -11.39
N ASP A 261 3.27 28.80 -11.36
CA ASP A 261 2.56 27.89 -12.28
C ASP A 261 1.08 27.75 -11.91
N CYS A 262 0.75 27.84 -10.61
CA CYS A 262 -0.64 27.85 -10.13
C CYS A 262 -1.50 28.98 -10.71
N LEU A 263 -0.91 30.13 -11.05
CA LEU A 263 -1.63 31.24 -11.68
C LEU A 263 -2.24 30.83 -13.03
N ASN A 264 -1.57 29.95 -13.76
CA ASN A 264 -2.12 29.45 -15.02
C ASN A 264 -3.28 28.49 -14.75
N ILE A 265 -3.15 27.59 -13.77
CA ILE A 265 -4.17 26.59 -13.42
C ILE A 265 -5.49 27.25 -12.97
N PHE A 266 -5.43 28.24 -12.07
CA PHE A 266 -6.65 28.90 -11.59
C PHE A 266 -7.39 29.69 -12.67
N ASN A 267 -6.69 30.19 -13.69
CA ASN A 267 -7.30 30.91 -14.81
C ASN A 267 -8.05 29.99 -15.79
N PHE A 268 -7.77 28.68 -15.81
CA PHE A 268 -8.47 27.71 -16.65
C PHE A 268 -9.69 27.07 -15.97
N ASN A 269 -9.78 27.14 -14.64
CA ASN A 269 -10.86 26.56 -13.84
C ASN A 269 -11.88 27.61 -13.33
N ALA A 270 -11.83 28.84 -13.84
CA ALA A 270 -12.71 29.96 -13.48
C ALA A 270 -13.84 30.19 -14.48
#